data_AF-A0A0M2T233-F1
#
_entry.id   AF-A0A0M2T233-F1
#
_cell.length_a   1.000
_cell.length_b   1.000
_cell.length_c   1.000
_cell.angle_alpha   90.00
_cell.angle_beta   90.00
_cell.angle_gamma   90.00
#
_symmetry.space_group_name_H-M   'P 1'
#
loop_
_entity.id
_entity.type
_entity.pdbx_description
1 polymer ?
#
loop_
_entity_poly.entity_id
_entity_poly.type
_entity_poly.pdbx_seq_one_letter_code
_entity_poly.pdbx_strand_id
1 'polypeptide(L)'
;MVINHQYTIVSVNKQCEKLLSVKREEILNKNIFQAFPDAPDEVRHIEHTIKYEQEYAIDVMPYQWGPYNAYFTIHTKLIYEDGLVAGAMAEFADITQYIDREEDLKKSVEAMATNLVPISRSTAILTLTQPVVAELTPGLFIEKTLRAAHSLDVSKIILDVNAIYEANDIFYESITKLAYGMQLIGKEMILTGFRPAVVRQMTDRGFDLRGLRIYPTLMRAMELN
;
A
#
# COMPACT_ATOMS: atom_id res chain seq x y z
N MET A 1 2.81 -2.89 -29.35
CA MET A 1 3.46 -3.89 -30.23
C MET A 1 2.39 -4.68 -30.94
N VAL A 2 2.63 -5.13 -32.17
CA VAL A 2 1.73 -6.02 -32.91
C VAL A 2 2.51 -7.25 -33.37
N ILE A 3 1.92 -8.43 -33.19
CA ILE A 3 2.42 -9.70 -33.72
C ILE A 3 1.38 -10.35 -34.63
N ASN A 4 1.82 -11.12 -35.62
CA ASN A 4 0.94 -11.95 -36.44
C ASN A 4 0.67 -13.33 -35.79
N HIS A 5 -0.16 -14.16 -36.42
CA HIS A 5 -0.48 -15.51 -35.96
C HIS A 5 0.71 -16.49 -35.88
N GLN A 6 1.84 -16.21 -36.53
CA GLN A 6 3.12 -16.92 -36.34
C GLN A 6 3.98 -16.34 -35.21
N TYR A 7 3.45 -15.42 -34.41
CA TYR A 7 4.18 -14.71 -33.36
C TYR A 7 5.35 -13.86 -33.87
N THR A 8 5.31 -13.45 -35.15
CA THR A 8 6.29 -12.53 -35.73
C THR A 8 5.92 -11.09 -35.41
N ILE A 9 6.87 -10.30 -34.93
CA ILE A 9 6.68 -8.88 -34.61
C ILE A 9 6.56 -8.08 -35.92
N VAL A 10 5.35 -7.58 -36.20
CA VAL A 10 5.06 -6.82 -37.44
C VAL A 10 5.09 -5.31 -37.21
N SER A 11 4.87 -4.84 -35.98
CA SER A 11 4.91 -3.42 -35.67
C SER A 11 5.29 -3.11 -34.23
N VAL A 12 6.14 -2.10 -34.06
CA VAL A 12 6.62 -1.59 -32.77
C VAL A 12 6.72 -0.08 -32.87
N ASN A 13 6.10 0.64 -31.93
CA ASN A 13 6.22 2.11 -31.88
C ASN A 13 7.47 2.52 -31.07
N LYS A 14 7.88 3.78 -31.23
CA LYS A 14 9.07 4.34 -30.55
C LYS A 14 8.99 4.28 -29.02
N GLN A 15 7.78 4.30 -28.45
CA GLN A 15 7.62 4.20 -27.01
C GLN A 15 7.91 2.79 -26.52
N CYS A 16 7.45 1.75 -27.24
CA CYS A 16 7.72 0.36 -26.93
C CYS A 16 9.22 0.02 -26.99
N GLU A 17 9.97 0.61 -27.93
CA GLU A 17 11.45 0.52 -27.96
C GLU A 17 12.09 0.99 -26.66
N LYS A 18 11.63 2.13 -26.13
CA LYS A 18 12.14 2.70 -24.88
C LYS A 18 11.75 1.83 -23.68
N LEU A 19 10.47 1.45 -23.58
CA LEU A 19 9.96 0.68 -22.44
C LEU A 19 10.61 -0.69 -22.32
N LEU A 20 10.80 -1.36 -23.45
CA LEU A 20 11.43 -2.68 -23.50
C LEU A 20 12.95 -2.59 -23.68
N SER A 21 13.56 -1.41 -23.70
CA SER A 21 15.01 -1.23 -23.92
C SER A 21 15.55 -2.01 -25.14
N VAL A 22 14.78 -2.04 -26.23
CA VAL A 22 15.09 -2.75 -27.48
C VAL A 22 15.07 -1.77 -28.65
N LYS A 23 15.87 -2.03 -29.68
CA LYS A 23 15.74 -1.31 -30.95
C LYS A 23 14.74 -2.02 -31.85
N ARG A 24 13.83 -1.26 -32.45
CA ARG A 24 12.84 -1.77 -33.41
C ARG A 24 13.51 -2.59 -34.50
N GLU A 25 14.61 -2.10 -35.06
CA GLU A 25 15.38 -2.76 -36.13
C GLU A 25 15.90 -4.14 -35.72
N GLU A 26 16.16 -4.36 -34.43
CA GLU A 26 16.69 -5.62 -33.91
C GLU A 26 15.59 -6.67 -33.67
N ILE A 27 14.33 -6.25 -33.50
CA ILE A 27 13.21 -7.15 -33.16
C ILE A 27 12.14 -7.28 -34.25
N LEU A 28 12.05 -6.31 -35.16
CA LEU A 28 11.07 -6.33 -36.25
C LEU A 28 11.30 -7.56 -37.14
N ASN A 29 10.21 -8.21 -37.58
CA ASN A 29 10.21 -9.43 -38.37
C ASN A 29 10.85 -10.66 -37.69
N LYS A 30 11.24 -10.56 -36.41
CA LYS A 30 11.64 -11.74 -35.62
C LYS A 30 10.43 -12.35 -34.93
N ASN A 31 10.54 -13.64 -34.65
CA ASN A 31 9.59 -14.31 -33.78
C ASN A 31 9.78 -13.81 -32.34
N ILE A 32 8.69 -13.53 -31.63
CA ILE A 32 8.72 -12.92 -30.29
C ILE A 32 9.45 -13.79 -29.25
N PHE A 33 9.38 -15.12 -29.37
CA PHE A 33 10.14 -16.04 -28.51
C PHE A 33 11.64 -15.97 -28.76
N GLN A 34 12.08 -15.57 -29.95
CA GLN A 34 13.49 -15.32 -30.25
C GLN A 34 13.94 -13.91 -29.85
N ALA A 35 13.04 -12.93 -29.94
CA ALA A 35 13.31 -11.56 -29.50
C ALA A 35 13.41 -11.46 -27.97
N PHE A 36 12.60 -12.26 -27.25
CA PHE A 36 12.56 -12.30 -25.79
C PHE A 36 12.57 -13.77 -25.29
N PRO A 37 13.71 -14.47 -25.39
CA PRO A 37 13.80 -15.88 -25.02
C PRO A 37 13.64 -16.11 -23.51
N ASP A 38 14.18 -15.20 -22.70
CA ASP A 38 14.18 -15.32 -21.24
C ASP A 38 12.91 -14.76 -20.58
N ALA A 39 11.95 -14.26 -21.36
CA ALA A 39 10.71 -13.73 -20.81
C ALA A 39 9.89 -14.85 -20.14
N PRO A 40 9.52 -14.70 -18.84
CA PRO A 40 8.65 -15.64 -18.15
C PRO A 40 7.28 -15.76 -18.83
N ASP A 41 6.60 -16.90 -18.67
CA ASP A 41 5.27 -17.10 -19.25
C ASP A 41 4.24 -16.09 -18.73
N GLU A 42 4.39 -15.63 -17.48
CA GLU A 42 3.50 -14.69 -16.81
C GLU A 42 3.40 -13.33 -17.51
N VAL A 43 4.40 -12.92 -18.29
CA VAL A 43 4.39 -11.64 -19.03
C VAL A 43 4.06 -11.79 -20.52
N ARG A 44 3.78 -13.02 -20.99
CA ARG A 44 3.54 -13.36 -22.41
C ARG A 44 2.09 -13.19 -22.84
N HIS A 45 1.47 -12.09 -22.41
CA HIS A 45 0.04 -11.87 -22.64
C HIS A 45 -0.32 -11.71 -24.12
N ILE A 46 0.54 -11.09 -24.94
CA ILE A 46 0.26 -10.93 -26.38
C ILE A 46 0.30 -12.28 -27.10
N GLU A 47 1.20 -13.19 -26.69
CA GLU A 47 1.24 -14.56 -27.19
C GLU A 47 0.05 -15.38 -26.71
N HIS A 48 -0.29 -15.28 -25.43
CA HIS A 48 -1.47 -15.93 -24.85
C HIS A 48 -2.76 -15.46 -25.51
N THR A 49 -2.82 -14.20 -25.96
CA THR A 49 -3.97 -13.65 -26.67
C THR A 49 -4.28 -14.43 -27.94
N ILE A 50 -3.25 -14.75 -28.72
CA ILE A 50 -3.40 -15.57 -29.93
C ILE A 50 -3.65 -17.02 -29.55
N LYS A 51 -2.86 -17.57 -28.62
CA LYS A 51 -2.91 -19.00 -28.25
C LYS A 51 -4.27 -19.44 -27.71
N TYR A 52 -4.90 -18.59 -26.89
CA TYR A 52 -6.17 -18.88 -26.24
C TYR A 52 -7.35 -18.12 -26.85
N GLU A 53 -7.11 -17.33 -27.91
CA GLU A 53 -8.10 -16.45 -28.53
C GLU A 53 -8.84 -15.59 -27.50
N GLN A 54 -8.12 -15.07 -26.52
CA GLN A 54 -8.64 -14.32 -25.38
C GLN A 54 -7.91 -12.99 -25.20
N GLU A 55 -8.66 -11.89 -25.11
CA GLU A 55 -8.10 -10.57 -24.81
C GLU A 55 -7.85 -10.39 -23.31
N TYR A 56 -6.77 -9.70 -22.97
CA TYR A 56 -6.38 -9.41 -21.59
C TYR A 56 -6.37 -7.91 -21.33
N ALA A 57 -6.87 -7.52 -20.16
CA ALA A 57 -6.75 -6.17 -19.64
C ALA A 57 -6.25 -6.23 -18.19
N ILE A 58 -5.00 -5.82 -17.96
CA ILE A 58 -4.36 -5.86 -16.66
C ILE A 58 -3.88 -4.45 -16.34
N ASP A 59 -4.43 -3.87 -15.29
CA ASP A 59 -4.12 -2.48 -14.90
C ASP A 59 -2.76 -2.36 -14.22
N VAL A 60 -2.30 -3.41 -13.52
CA VAL A 60 -1.02 -3.43 -12.83
C VAL A 60 -0.32 -4.77 -13.06
N MET A 61 0.52 -4.83 -14.07
CA MET A 61 1.38 -5.96 -14.37
C MET A 61 2.81 -5.68 -13.88
N PRO A 62 3.34 -6.46 -12.92
CA PRO A 62 4.75 -6.40 -12.57
C PRO A 62 5.58 -6.96 -13.72
N TYR A 63 6.46 -6.14 -14.28
CA TYR A 63 7.38 -6.53 -15.35
C TYR A 63 8.80 -6.58 -14.80
N GLN A 64 9.05 -7.61 -13.99
CA GLN A 64 10.24 -7.76 -13.15
C GLN A 64 11.00 -9.03 -13.49
N TRP A 65 11.87 -8.95 -14.50
CA TRP A 65 12.70 -10.07 -14.93
C TRP A 65 13.92 -9.56 -15.71
N GLY A 66 15.07 -10.26 -15.59
CA GLY A 66 16.31 -9.82 -16.21
C GLY A 66 16.69 -8.39 -15.79
N PRO A 67 16.90 -7.44 -16.73
CA PRO A 67 17.17 -6.04 -16.42
C PRO A 67 15.91 -5.19 -16.17
N TYR A 68 14.72 -5.75 -16.36
CA TYR A 68 13.47 -5.01 -16.23
C TYR A 68 12.99 -4.99 -14.78
N ASN A 69 12.64 -3.79 -14.31
CA ASN A 69 11.98 -3.59 -13.04
C ASN A 69 11.00 -2.41 -13.19
N ALA A 70 9.80 -2.71 -13.67
CA ALA A 70 8.78 -1.72 -13.96
C ALA A 70 7.37 -2.27 -13.71
N TYR A 71 6.39 -1.38 -13.65
CA TYR A 71 4.97 -1.71 -13.64
C TYR A 71 4.30 -1.17 -14.88
N PHE A 72 3.54 -2.03 -15.56
CA PHE A 72 2.83 -1.67 -16.78
C PHE A 72 1.33 -1.92 -16.64
N THR A 73 0.52 -1.04 -17.22
CA THR A 73 -0.81 -1.46 -17.70
C THR A 73 -0.58 -2.24 -18.99
N ILE A 74 -1.36 -3.28 -19.24
CA ILE A 74 -1.33 -4.01 -20.50
C ILE A 74 -2.74 -4.33 -20.99
N HIS A 75 -3.03 -3.92 -22.22
CA HIS A 75 -4.24 -4.27 -22.93
C HIS A 75 -3.88 -5.01 -24.22
N THR A 76 -4.47 -6.18 -24.43
CA THR A 76 -4.31 -6.93 -25.68
C THR A 76 -5.60 -6.96 -26.48
N LYS A 77 -5.46 -6.99 -27.80
CA LYS A 77 -6.57 -7.07 -28.75
C LYS A 77 -6.25 -8.08 -29.84
N LEU A 78 -7.23 -8.90 -30.18
CA LEU A 78 -7.14 -9.78 -31.35
C LEU A 78 -7.32 -8.96 -32.63
N ILE A 79 -6.55 -9.31 -33.65
CA ILE A 79 -6.65 -8.73 -34.98
C ILE A 79 -7.18 -9.81 -35.90
N TYR A 80 -8.21 -9.47 -36.68
CA TYR A 80 -8.85 -10.39 -37.62
C TYR A 80 -8.66 -9.91 -39.06
N GLU A 81 -8.42 -10.86 -39.96
CA GLU A 81 -8.49 -10.68 -41.41
C GLU A 81 -9.39 -11.78 -41.97
N ASP A 82 -10.38 -11.41 -42.80
CA ASP A 82 -11.36 -12.33 -43.39
C ASP A 82 -12.06 -13.28 -42.40
N GLY A 83 -12.26 -12.82 -41.16
CA GLY A 83 -12.90 -13.60 -40.09
C GLY A 83 -11.99 -14.61 -39.39
N LEU A 84 -10.71 -14.66 -39.73
CA LEU A 84 -9.69 -15.48 -39.08
C LEU A 84 -8.78 -14.61 -38.22
N VAL A 85 -8.25 -15.18 -37.13
CA VAL A 85 -7.26 -14.50 -36.28
C VAL A 85 -5.97 -14.29 -37.08
N ALA A 86 -5.68 -13.04 -37.45
CA ALA A 86 -4.49 -12.64 -38.18
C ALA A 86 -3.31 -12.35 -37.25
N GLY A 87 -3.60 -11.97 -36.00
CA GLY A 87 -2.59 -11.64 -35.00
C GLY A 87 -3.16 -11.01 -33.74
N ALA A 88 -2.30 -10.33 -32.99
CA ALA A 88 -2.70 -9.58 -31.80
C ALA A 88 -1.88 -8.30 -31.66
N MET A 89 -2.49 -7.30 -31.04
CA MET A 89 -1.83 -6.08 -30.59
C MET A 89 -1.76 -6.10 -29.06
N ALA A 90 -0.65 -5.60 -28.50
CA ALA A 90 -0.56 -5.24 -27.10
C ALA A 90 -0.16 -3.77 -26.97
N GLU A 91 -0.91 -3.06 -26.15
CA GLU A 91 -0.60 -1.73 -25.66
C GLU A 91 -0.08 -1.86 -24.23
N PHE A 92 1.01 -1.14 -23.93
CA PHE A 92 1.57 -1.07 -22.60
C PHE A 92 1.79 0.39 -22.23
N ALA A 93 1.41 0.78 -21.01
CA ALA A 93 1.77 2.09 -20.47
C ALA A 93 2.55 1.94 -19.16
N ASP A 94 3.62 2.71 -19.04
CA ASP A 94 4.46 2.77 -17.84
C ASP A 94 3.77 3.52 -16.72
N ILE A 95 3.49 2.78 -15.64
CA ILE A 95 2.88 3.29 -14.42
C ILE A 95 3.85 3.19 -13.23
N THR A 96 5.13 2.89 -13.46
CA THR A 96 6.13 2.72 -12.40
C THR A 96 6.21 3.96 -11.50
N GLN A 97 6.31 5.16 -12.09
CA GLN A 97 6.31 6.40 -11.31
C GLN A 97 5.04 6.64 -10.50
N TYR A 98 3.90 6.12 -10.96
CA TYR A 98 2.64 6.23 -10.23
C TYR A 98 2.66 5.30 -9.00
N ILE A 99 3.05 4.04 -9.20
CA ILE A 99 3.20 3.05 -8.13
C ILE A 99 4.24 3.51 -7.11
N ASP A 100 5.40 3.98 -7.55
CA ASP A 100 6.46 4.48 -6.66
C ASP A 100 5.96 5.66 -5.81
N ARG A 101 5.22 6.60 -6.41
CA ARG A 101 4.63 7.74 -5.68
C ARG A 101 3.58 7.29 -4.68
N GLU A 102 2.72 6.33 -5.02
CA GLU A 102 1.75 5.79 -4.07
C GLU A 102 2.46 5.08 -2.90
N GLU A 103 3.52 4.32 -3.18
CA GLU A 103 4.28 3.64 -2.15
C GLU A 103 5.03 4.65 -1.25
N ASP A 104 5.60 5.70 -1.81
CA ASP A 104 6.26 6.77 -1.06
C ASP A 104 5.28 7.59 -0.21
N LEU A 105 4.09 7.89 -0.75
CA LEU A 105 3.01 8.53 0.01
C LEU A 105 2.58 7.63 1.16
N LYS A 106 2.37 6.34 0.91
CA LYS A 106 2.05 5.37 1.95
C LYS A 106 3.12 5.34 3.03
N LYS A 107 4.39 5.18 2.67
CA LYS A 107 5.53 5.20 3.62
C LYS A 107 5.58 6.50 4.42
N SER A 108 5.30 7.64 3.79
CA SER A 108 5.29 8.96 4.45
C SER A 108 4.16 9.05 5.47
N VAL A 109 2.94 8.62 5.11
CA VAL A 109 1.82 8.50 6.05
C VAL A 109 2.20 7.58 7.21
N GLU A 110 2.78 6.41 6.91
CA GLU A 110 3.19 5.47 7.93
C GLU A 110 4.33 5.98 8.84
N ALA A 111 5.17 6.89 8.37
CA ALA A 111 6.23 7.54 9.16
C ALA A 111 5.65 8.63 10.07
N MET A 112 4.68 9.41 9.58
CA MET A 112 3.98 10.44 10.36
C MET A 112 3.04 9.84 11.43
N ALA A 113 2.60 8.60 11.23
CA ALA A 113 1.64 7.92 12.07
C ALA A 113 2.08 7.61 13.50
N THR A 114 3.39 7.65 13.77
CA THR A 114 3.95 7.38 15.09
C THR A 114 4.75 8.59 15.56
N ASN A 115 4.14 9.78 15.53
CA ASN A 115 4.70 10.98 16.13
C ASN A 115 4.59 10.89 17.66
N LEU A 116 5.48 10.10 18.25
CA LEU A 116 5.75 10.09 19.67
C LEU A 116 6.64 11.30 20.01
N VAL A 117 6.04 12.32 20.61
CA VAL A 117 6.71 13.55 21.01
C VAL A 117 7.03 13.47 22.50
N PRO A 118 8.31 13.34 22.90
CA PRO A 118 8.68 13.37 24.31
C PRO A 118 8.40 14.75 24.89
N ILE A 119 7.63 14.80 25.98
CA ILE A 119 7.30 16.04 26.70
C ILE A 119 7.99 16.12 28.07
N SER A 120 8.52 14.99 28.55
CA SER A 120 9.35 14.91 29.73
C SER A 120 10.33 13.74 29.59
N ARG A 121 11.17 13.51 30.61
CA ARG A 121 12.10 12.37 30.65
C ARG A 121 11.40 11.01 30.68
N SER A 122 10.15 10.96 31.12
CA SER A 122 9.41 9.71 31.34
C SER A 122 8.09 9.65 30.57
N THR A 123 7.68 10.73 29.92
CA THR A 123 6.37 10.85 29.25
C THR A 123 6.54 11.31 27.81
N ALA A 124 5.87 10.61 26.90
CA ALA A 124 5.69 11.06 25.52
C ALA A 124 4.20 11.12 25.15
N ILE A 125 3.88 11.97 24.18
CA ILE A 125 2.55 12.07 23.60
C ILE A 125 2.58 11.37 22.25
N LEU A 126 1.63 10.46 22.03
CA LEU A 126 1.29 9.95 20.71
C LEU A 126 -0.03 10.61 20.28
N THR A 127 -0.02 11.26 19.12
CA THR A 127 -1.24 11.83 18.54
C THR A 127 -1.76 10.91 17.44
N LEU A 128 -3.04 10.54 17.48
CA LEU A 128 -3.66 9.80 16.39
C LEU A 128 -4.43 10.74 15.49
N THR A 129 -4.15 10.67 14.20
CA THR A 129 -4.97 11.31 13.16
C THR A 129 -5.89 10.27 12.53
N GLN A 130 -7.07 10.69 12.06
CA GLN A 130 -8.03 9.77 11.43
C GLN A 130 -7.44 8.98 10.22
N PRO A 131 -6.64 9.59 9.31
CA PRO A 131 -6.02 8.84 8.21
C PRO A 131 -5.12 7.72 8.71
N VAL A 132 -4.40 7.95 9.81
CA VAL A 132 -3.55 6.93 10.44
C VAL A 132 -4.35 5.73 10.91
N VAL A 133 -5.54 5.95 11.48
CA VAL A 133 -6.43 4.88 11.94
C VAL A 133 -7.11 4.16 10.77
N ALA A 134 -7.36 4.86 9.66
CA ALA A 134 -8.02 4.29 8.49
C ALA A 134 -7.06 3.54 7.53
N GLU A 135 -5.83 4.02 7.39
CA GLU A 135 -4.89 3.56 6.36
C GLU A 135 -3.79 2.63 6.90
N LEU A 136 -3.46 2.67 8.20
CA LEU A 136 -2.49 1.73 8.77
C LEU A 136 -3.13 0.45 9.25
N THR A 137 -2.49 -0.66 8.91
CA THR A 137 -2.79 -1.95 9.50
C THR A 137 -2.57 -1.89 11.02
N PRO A 138 -3.56 -2.33 11.84
CA PRO A 138 -3.46 -2.31 13.30
C PRO A 138 -2.15 -2.88 13.87
N GLY A 139 -1.67 -3.99 13.30
CA GLY A 139 -0.43 -4.63 13.73
C GLY A 139 0.79 -3.74 13.56
N LEU A 140 0.90 -3.05 12.42
CA LEU A 140 2.03 -2.15 12.13
C LEU A 140 2.02 -0.92 13.04
N PHE A 141 0.84 -0.36 13.29
CA PHE A 141 0.66 0.74 14.24
C PHE A 141 1.11 0.37 15.66
N ILE A 142 0.69 -0.79 16.16
CA ILE A 142 1.06 -1.30 17.49
C ILE A 142 2.57 -1.53 17.55
N GLU A 143 3.15 -2.24 16.57
CA GLU A 143 4.58 -2.55 16.53
C GLU A 143 5.44 -1.27 16.52
N LYS A 144 5.12 -0.31 15.63
CA LYS A 144 5.85 0.96 15.55
C LYS A 144 5.78 1.74 16.85
N THR A 145 4.61 1.79 17.47
CA THR A 145 4.40 2.51 18.74
C THR A 145 5.17 1.87 19.88
N LEU A 146 5.10 0.54 20.04
CA LEU A 146 5.85 -0.18 21.09
C LEU A 146 7.36 -0.01 20.91
N ARG A 147 7.86 -0.11 19.66
CA ARG A 147 9.27 0.11 19.35
C ARG A 147 9.71 1.54 19.68
N ALA A 148 8.94 2.54 19.26
CA ALA A 148 9.24 3.94 19.56
C ALA A 148 9.20 4.24 21.06
N ALA A 149 8.22 3.69 21.79
CA ALA A 149 8.13 3.80 23.25
C ALA A 149 9.36 3.21 23.96
N HIS A 150 9.88 2.10 23.43
CA HIS A 150 11.09 1.46 23.94
C HIS A 150 12.34 2.29 23.61
N SER A 151 12.51 2.71 22.35
CA SER A 151 13.66 3.50 21.91
C SER A 151 13.78 4.87 22.61
N LEU A 152 12.65 5.50 22.95
CA LEU A 152 12.63 6.76 23.70
C LEU A 152 12.82 6.59 25.21
N ASP A 153 12.84 5.36 25.71
CA ASP A 153 12.95 5.01 27.15
C ASP A 153 11.90 5.69 28.06
N VAL A 154 10.72 5.98 27.53
CA VAL A 154 9.62 6.60 28.30
C VAL A 154 8.84 5.56 29.10
N SER A 155 8.45 5.87 30.34
CA SER A 155 7.62 4.95 31.14
C SER A 155 6.12 5.16 30.91
N LYS A 156 5.72 6.28 30.29
CA LYS A 156 4.32 6.68 30.09
C LYS A 156 4.10 7.23 28.68
N ILE A 157 3.01 6.79 28.03
CA ILE A 157 2.53 7.37 26.78
C ILE A 157 1.13 7.94 27.01
N ILE A 158 0.93 9.18 26.60
CA ILE A 158 -0.39 9.80 26.48
C ILE A 158 -0.82 9.70 25.02
N LEU A 159 -1.88 8.93 24.75
CA LEU A 159 -2.48 8.81 23.45
C LEU A 159 -3.64 9.79 23.31
N ASP A 160 -3.43 10.83 22.52
CA ASP A 160 -4.46 11.84 22.24
C ASP A 160 -5.28 11.45 21.00
N VAL A 161 -6.58 11.26 21.20
CA VAL A 161 -7.54 10.81 20.18
C VAL A 161 -8.49 11.93 19.75
N ASN A 162 -8.09 13.19 19.93
CA ASN A 162 -8.91 14.36 19.63
C ASN A 162 -9.31 14.48 18.14
N ALA A 163 -8.50 13.93 17.23
CA ALA A 163 -8.69 13.95 15.78
C ALA A 163 -9.43 12.70 15.28
N ILE A 164 -9.93 11.85 16.19
CA ILE A 164 -10.78 10.72 15.88
C ILE A 164 -12.24 11.18 15.88
N TYR A 165 -12.92 10.95 14.76
CA TYR A 165 -14.32 11.31 14.55
C TYR A 165 -15.25 10.11 14.57
N GLU A 166 -14.72 8.92 14.30
CA GLU A 166 -15.47 7.66 14.34
C GLU A 166 -14.65 6.55 15.01
N ALA A 167 -15.28 5.81 15.91
CA ALA A 167 -14.70 4.64 16.56
C ALA A 167 -15.39 3.35 16.06
N ASN A 168 -14.67 2.58 15.25
CA ASN A 168 -15.07 1.26 14.78
C ASN A 168 -14.39 0.14 15.59
N ASP A 169 -14.70 -1.12 15.26
CA ASP A 169 -14.15 -2.29 15.97
C ASP A 169 -12.62 -2.37 15.82
N ILE A 170 -12.10 -1.99 14.65
CA ILE A 170 -10.66 -1.94 14.34
C ILE A 170 -9.95 -0.96 15.26
N PHE A 171 -10.49 0.25 15.44
CA PHE A 171 -9.97 1.24 16.36
C PHE A 171 -9.94 0.69 17.79
N TYR A 172 -11.06 0.13 18.26
CA TYR A 172 -11.15 -0.44 19.60
C TYR A 172 -10.14 -1.58 19.83
N GLU A 173 -10.03 -2.51 18.90
CA GLU A 173 -9.07 -3.61 18.96
C GLU A 173 -7.62 -3.10 18.96
N SER A 174 -7.32 -2.06 18.16
CA SER A 174 -5.99 -1.46 18.09
C SER A 174 -5.59 -0.82 19.42
N ILE A 175 -6.50 -0.05 20.02
CA ILE A 175 -6.25 0.65 21.29
C ILE A 175 -6.08 -0.35 22.45
N THR A 176 -6.94 -1.36 22.52
CA THR A 176 -6.88 -2.37 23.59
C THR A 176 -5.63 -3.24 23.50
N LYS A 177 -5.27 -3.70 22.30
CA LYS A 177 -4.02 -4.45 22.08
C LYS A 177 -2.79 -3.59 22.34
N LEU A 178 -2.78 -2.32 21.91
CA LEU A 178 -1.68 -1.41 22.21
C LEU A 178 -1.52 -1.23 23.72
N ALA A 179 -2.60 -0.96 24.45
CA ALA A 179 -2.56 -0.79 25.90
C ALA A 179 -2.04 -2.05 26.61
N TYR A 180 -2.50 -3.24 26.18
CA TYR A 180 -1.99 -4.52 26.70
C TYR A 180 -0.50 -4.71 26.38
N GLY A 181 -0.07 -4.44 25.14
CA GLY A 181 1.34 -4.52 24.74
C GLY A 181 2.22 -3.56 25.54
N MET A 182 1.77 -2.33 25.78
CA MET A 182 2.43 -1.33 26.62
C MET A 182 2.61 -1.84 28.05
N GLN A 183 1.56 -2.43 28.63
CA GLN A 183 1.61 -3.04 29.96
C GLN A 183 2.62 -4.19 30.03
N LEU A 184 2.68 -5.05 29.01
CA LEU A 184 3.65 -6.15 28.94
C LEU A 184 5.10 -5.68 28.91
N ILE A 185 5.39 -4.53 28.29
CA ILE A 185 6.72 -3.92 28.29
C ILE A 185 6.96 -2.99 29.49
N GLY A 186 6.08 -3.02 30.50
CA GLY A 186 6.22 -2.27 31.74
C GLY A 186 5.98 -0.77 31.60
N LYS A 187 5.26 -0.33 30.57
CA LYS A 187 4.94 1.08 30.30
C LYS A 187 3.45 1.36 30.48
N GLU A 188 3.13 2.54 30.97
CA GLU A 188 1.76 3.00 31.18
C GLU A 188 1.22 3.70 29.92
N MET A 189 -0.05 3.48 29.61
CA MET A 189 -0.76 4.19 28.54
C MET A 189 -1.97 4.93 29.11
N ILE A 190 -2.10 6.21 28.76
CA ILE A 190 -3.21 7.09 29.15
C ILE A 190 -3.91 7.54 27.87
N LEU A 191 -5.24 7.59 27.86
CA LEU A 191 -6.04 8.09 26.74
C LEU A 191 -6.55 9.51 27.01
N THR A 192 -6.55 10.39 26.00
CA THR A 192 -7.12 11.74 26.12
C THR A 192 -7.94 12.13 24.90
N GLY A 193 -8.87 13.08 25.08
CA GLY A 193 -9.46 13.80 23.95
C GLY A 193 -10.64 13.11 23.27
N PHE A 194 -11.29 12.13 23.89
CA PHE A 194 -12.52 11.54 23.34
C PHE A 194 -13.62 12.59 23.19
N ARG A 195 -14.17 12.70 21.99
CA ARG A 195 -15.32 13.57 21.69
C ARG A 195 -16.61 12.92 22.20
N PRO A 196 -17.58 13.67 22.75
CA PRO A 196 -18.84 13.09 23.23
C PRO A 196 -19.59 12.25 22.19
N ALA A 197 -19.56 12.66 20.92
CA ALA A 197 -20.17 11.91 19.82
C ALA A 197 -19.52 10.52 19.62
N VAL A 198 -18.19 10.44 19.74
CA VAL A 198 -17.42 9.19 19.65
C VAL A 198 -17.71 8.32 20.87
N VAL A 199 -17.73 8.90 22.08
CA VAL A 199 -18.09 8.15 23.29
C VAL A 199 -19.47 7.51 23.16
N ARG A 200 -20.47 8.26 22.66
CA ARG A 200 -21.81 7.71 22.41
C ARG A 200 -21.77 6.52 21.44
N GLN A 201 -21.05 6.65 20.32
CA GLN A 201 -20.88 5.56 19.35
C GLN A 201 -20.24 4.32 20.00
N MET A 202 -19.22 4.51 20.82
CA MET A 202 -18.52 3.43 21.51
C MET A 202 -19.43 2.74 22.53
N THR A 203 -20.23 3.49 23.29
CA THR A 203 -21.19 2.93 24.25
C THR A 203 -22.30 2.16 23.55
N ASP A 204 -22.81 2.67 22.43
CA ASP A 204 -23.87 2.01 21.64
C ASP A 204 -23.38 0.68 21.06
N ARG A 205 -22.08 0.58 20.74
CA ARG A 205 -21.42 -0.64 20.24
C ARG A 205 -20.91 -1.58 21.33
N GLY A 206 -21.01 -1.19 22.61
CA GLY A 206 -20.56 -2.00 23.73
C GLY A 206 -19.03 -2.08 23.89
N PHE A 207 -18.29 -1.10 23.38
CA PHE A 207 -16.84 -1.04 23.57
C PHE A 207 -16.50 -0.75 25.03
N ASP A 208 -15.57 -1.52 25.57
CA ASP A 208 -15.20 -1.46 26.97
C ASP A 208 -13.72 -1.10 27.15
N LEU A 209 -13.47 0.14 27.55
CA LEU A 209 -12.14 0.61 27.91
C LEU A 209 -11.93 0.72 29.43
N ARG A 210 -12.79 0.07 30.24
CA ARG A 210 -12.61 0.01 31.70
C ARG A 210 -11.24 -0.61 32.02
N GLY A 211 -10.49 0.06 32.90
CA GLY A 211 -9.12 -0.32 33.26
C GLY A 211 -8.05 0.58 32.62
N LEU A 212 -8.38 1.35 31.59
CA LEU A 212 -7.50 2.39 31.06
C LEU A 212 -7.74 3.72 31.77
N ARG A 213 -6.67 4.50 31.99
CA ARG A 213 -6.80 5.88 32.48
C ARG A 213 -7.19 6.78 31.33
N ILE A 214 -8.30 7.50 31.50
CA ILE A 214 -8.85 8.39 30.47
C ILE A 214 -9.07 9.78 31.05
N TYR A 215 -8.60 10.82 30.36
CA TYR A 215 -8.81 12.21 30.72
C TYR A 215 -9.47 13.00 29.59
N PRO A 216 -10.20 14.08 29.89
CA PRO A 216 -10.87 14.86 28.85
C PRO A 216 -9.88 15.58 27.91
N THR A 217 -8.72 16.00 28.44
CA THR A 217 -7.72 16.75 27.69
C THR A 217 -6.31 16.31 28.06
N LEU A 218 -5.37 16.53 27.14
CA LEU A 218 -3.94 16.35 27.38
C LEU A 218 -3.46 17.15 28.61
N MET A 219 -3.86 18.41 28.72
CA MET A 219 -3.52 19.27 29.86
C MET A 219 -3.93 18.65 31.18
N ARG A 220 -5.16 18.11 31.26
CA ARG A 220 -5.65 17.47 32.48
C ARG A 220 -4.92 16.19 32.82
N ALA A 221 -4.53 15.42 31.80
CA ALA A 221 -3.71 14.24 31.99
C ALA A 221 -2.34 14.60 32.58
N MET A 222 -1.72 15.69 32.11
CA MET A 222 -0.42 16.18 32.60
C MET A 222 -0.47 16.78 34.01
N GLU A 223 -1.58 17.38 34.43
CA GLU A 223 -1.72 17.93 35.79
C GLU A 223 -1.81 16.85 36.88
N LEU A 224 -2.32 15.66 36.53
CA LEU A 224 -2.67 14.61 37.48
C LEU A 224 -1.68 13.44 37.51
N ASN A 225 -0.59 13.51 36.74
CA ASN A 225 0.32 12.39 36.47
C ASN A 225 1.76 12.83 36.23
#